data_AF-A0A108E6Z8-F1
#
_entry.id   AF-A0A108E6Z8-F1
#
_cell.length_a   1.000
_cell.length_b   1.000
_cell.length_c   1.000
_cell.angle_alpha   90.00
_cell.angle_beta   90.00
_cell.angle_gamma   90.00
#
_symmetry.space_group_name_H-M   'P 1'
#
loop_
_entity.id
_entity.type
_entity.pdbx_description
1 polymer ?
#
loop_
_entity_poly.entity_id
_entity_poly.type
_entity_poly.pdbx_seq_one_letter_code
_entity_poly.pdbx_strand_id
1 'polypeptide(L)'
;MQRIATRLHAVAARCMSVVRARVIARIVLLACVIAGPAQAGAQTAADDYAATRYPIILVHGLTGTDDYFGVLPYWYGIQSDLQQHGATVYVADLSGFQSDLGPNGRGEQLLAYVKQVLAVTGAAKVNLIGHSQGGLTSRYVASVAPALVASVTTIATPHRGSQFADFVLGALKLDPTGLSTPVFGALLNLFGILTSDTHNTNQDAIAALNALSTTYVARFNQLFPSPGLGAGACGTGAPVETIGGNVHLLYSWSGAAYQPVSLLGIVTGAVDTSVIPVIDPANVLDPSTLVFLTAGNVMALAGAGANDGFTSTCSSLFGTVISTRYRWNHFDAINQLFGIRGAYAEDPVAALRVQANRLKQQGV
;
A
#
# COMPACT_ATOMS: atom_id res chain seq x y z
N MET A 1 49.71 5.08 48.35
CA MET A 1 48.82 3.90 48.52
C MET A 1 47.33 4.16 48.18
N GLN A 2 46.81 5.41 48.23
CA GLN A 2 45.40 5.69 47.87
C GLN A 2 45.06 5.75 46.36
N ARG A 3 46.05 5.82 45.44
CA ARG A 3 45.78 5.88 43.97
C ARG A 3 45.68 4.51 43.28
N ILE A 4 46.00 3.42 43.97
CA ILE A 4 45.89 2.04 43.44
C ILE A 4 44.50 1.45 43.74
N ALA A 5 43.94 1.75 44.92
CA ALA A 5 42.60 1.29 45.31
C ALA A 5 41.47 1.84 44.41
N THR A 6 41.58 3.07 43.91
CA THR A 6 40.57 3.68 43.04
C THR A 6 40.56 3.10 41.62
N ARG A 7 41.69 2.57 41.14
CA ARG A 7 41.77 1.93 39.81
C ARG A 7 41.24 0.50 39.80
N LEU A 8 41.33 -0.24 40.92
CA LEU A 8 40.71 -1.58 41.02
C LEU A 8 39.18 -1.55 41.07
N HIS A 9 38.58 -0.54 41.70
CA HIS A 9 37.12 -0.40 41.77
C HIS A 9 36.49 -0.03 40.41
N ALA A 10 37.19 0.75 39.58
CA ALA A 10 36.71 1.13 38.24
C ALA A 10 36.79 -0.02 37.21
N VAL A 11 37.73 -0.96 37.37
CA VAL A 11 37.86 -2.15 36.51
C VAL A 11 36.84 -3.24 36.88
N ALA A 12 36.56 -3.43 38.18
CA ALA A 12 35.55 -4.38 38.64
C ALA A 12 34.11 -3.98 38.24
N ALA A 13 33.79 -2.67 38.27
CA ALA A 13 32.49 -2.17 37.84
C ALA A 13 32.25 -2.29 36.32
N ARG A 14 33.30 -2.16 35.50
CA ARG A 14 33.23 -2.36 34.03
C ARG A 14 33.18 -3.85 33.64
N CYS A 15 33.76 -4.75 34.44
CA CYS A 15 33.63 -6.19 34.19
C CYS A 15 32.24 -6.73 34.55
N MET A 16 31.54 -6.18 35.55
CA MET A 16 30.19 -6.64 35.92
C MET A 16 29.07 -6.10 35.02
N SER A 17 29.26 -4.97 34.32
CA SER A 17 28.27 -4.45 33.37
C SER A 17 28.33 -5.13 32.00
N VAL A 18 29.49 -5.62 31.58
CA VAL A 18 29.65 -6.39 30.32
C VAL A 18 29.19 -7.84 30.48
N VAL A 19 29.23 -8.40 31.70
CA VAL A 19 28.77 -9.77 31.98
C VAL A 19 27.26 -9.88 32.14
N ARG A 20 26.54 -8.80 32.49
CA ARG A 20 25.06 -8.79 32.53
C ARG A 20 24.40 -8.57 31.15
N ALA A 21 25.11 -8.02 30.17
CA ALA A 21 24.59 -7.81 28.82
C ALA A 21 24.74 -9.04 27.88
N ARG A 22 25.44 -10.10 28.31
CA ARG A 22 25.65 -11.33 27.50
C ARG A 22 24.90 -12.56 28.02
N VAL A 23 24.13 -12.44 29.11
CA VAL A 23 23.36 -13.54 29.69
C VAL A 23 21.85 -13.43 29.40
N ILE A 24 21.32 -12.24 29.11
CA ILE A 24 19.91 -12.08 28.70
C ILE A 24 19.69 -12.42 27.21
N ALA A 25 20.75 -12.41 26.38
CA ALA A 25 20.69 -12.84 24.99
C ALA A 25 20.83 -14.36 24.76
N ARG A 26 20.79 -15.18 25.83
CA ARG A 26 20.97 -16.65 25.75
C ARG A 26 19.84 -17.50 26.37
N ILE A 27 18.67 -16.90 26.67
CA ILE A 27 17.51 -17.65 27.23
C ILE A 27 16.31 -17.77 26.25
N VAL A 28 16.41 -17.32 25.00
CA VAL A 28 15.41 -17.65 23.95
C VAL A 28 15.98 -18.51 22.82
N LEU A 29 17.26 -18.90 22.90
CA LEU A 29 17.89 -19.75 21.88
C LEU A 29 18.03 -21.20 22.35
N LEU A 30 16.91 -21.84 22.70
CA LEU A 30 16.85 -23.30 22.81
C LEU A 30 15.42 -23.82 22.57
N ALA A 31 14.89 -23.55 21.38
CA ALA A 31 13.79 -24.31 20.80
C ALA A 31 14.16 -24.64 19.34
N CYS A 32 14.51 -25.91 19.12
CA CYS A 32 14.58 -26.60 17.82
C CYS A 32 15.51 -26.05 16.74
N VAL A 33 16.82 -26.30 16.87
CA VAL A 33 17.69 -26.50 15.70
C VAL A 33 17.68 -27.98 15.34
N ILE A 34 16.81 -28.37 14.41
CA ILE A 34 17.05 -29.50 13.53
C ILE A 34 17.26 -28.88 12.16
N ALA A 35 18.52 -28.61 11.82
CA ALA A 35 18.90 -28.15 10.50
C ALA A 35 18.76 -29.32 9.51
N GLY A 36 17.58 -29.43 8.90
CA GLY A 36 17.42 -30.14 7.63
C GLY A 36 18.06 -29.32 6.50
N PRO A 37 18.48 -29.94 5.39
CA PRO A 37 18.99 -29.19 4.24
C PRO A 37 17.91 -28.21 3.78
N ALA A 38 18.31 -26.96 3.51
CA ALA A 38 17.47 -25.98 2.87
C ALA A 38 17.14 -26.48 1.46
N GLN A 39 16.04 -27.23 1.34
CA GLN A 39 15.41 -27.48 0.07
C GLN A 39 14.80 -26.15 -0.36
N ALA A 40 15.34 -25.56 -1.43
CA ALA A 40 14.56 -24.70 -2.31
C ALA A 40 13.41 -25.57 -2.85
N GLY A 41 12.36 -25.71 -2.05
CA GLY A 41 11.13 -26.31 -2.48
C GLY A 41 10.55 -25.34 -3.50
N ALA A 42 10.62 -25.71 -4.77
CA ALA A 42 9.57 -25.32 -5.68
C ALA A 42 8.27 -25.76 -5.00
N GLN A 43 7.57 -24.82 -4.36
CA GLN A 43 6.19 -25.06 -3.96
C GLN A 43 5.47 -25.30 -5.28
N THR A 44 5.24 -26.57 -5.59
CA THR A 44 4.31 -26.94 -6.65
C THR A 44 3.00 -26.26 -6.30
N ALA A 45 2.57 -25.33 -7.14
CA ALA A 45 1.28 -24.67 -6.98
C ALA A 45 0.21 -25.74 -6.75
N ALA A 46 -0.65 -25.51 -5.75
CA ALA A 46 -1.70 -26.45 -5.37
C ALA A 46 -2.71 -26.62 -6.51
N ASP A 47 -2.93 -25.56 -7.31
CA ASP A 47 -3.68 -25.57 -8.56
C ASP A 47 -3.19 -24.46 -9.51
N ASP A 48 -3.88 -24.28 -10.64
CA ASP A 48 -3.58 -23.26 -11.64
C ASP A 48 -4.62 -22.12 -11.66
N TYR A 49 -5.48 -22.00 -10.64
CA TYR A 49 -6.65 -21.10 -10.65
C TYR A 49 -6.28 -19.65 -10.97
N ALA A 50 -5.17 -19.16 -10.42
CA ALA A 50 -4.63 -17.82 -10.60
C ALA A 50 -3.46 -17.74 -11.61
N ALA A 51 -3.18 -18.80 -12.38
CA ALA A 51 -2.07 -18.85 -13.34
C ALA A 51 -2.32 -17.96 -14.57
N THR A 52 -2.03 -16.66 -14.45
CA THR A 52 -2.08 -15.66 -15.53
C THR A 52 -1.02 -15.92 -16.60
N ARG A 53 -1.25 -15.41 -17.81
CA ARG A 53 -0.28 -15.52 -18.91
C ARG A 53 0.97 -14.70 -18.62
N TYR A 54 0.80 -13.49 -18.08
CA TYR A 54 1.88 -12.59 -17.72
C TYR A 54 2.04 -12.51 -16.20
N PRO A 55 3.27 -12.32 -15.68
CA PRO A 55 3.52 -12.16 -14.25
C PRO A 55 2.70 -11.02 -13.64
N ILE A 56 2.24 -11.23 -12.41
CA ILE A 56 1.59 -10.19 -11.61
C ILE A 56 2.69 -9.45 -10.84
N ILE A 57 2.67 -8.12 -10.92
CA ILE A 57 3.46 -7.24 -10.04
C ILE A 57 2.51 -6.51 -9.11
N LEU A 58 2.67 -6.75 -7.81
CA LEU A 58 1.98 -6.03 -6.75
C LEU A 58 2.74 -4.73 -6.43
N VAL A 59 2.04 -3.61 -6.48
CA VAL A 59 2.61 -2.26 -6.35
C VAL A 59 2.00 -1.58 -5.12
N HIS A 60 2.79 -1.45 -4.05
CA HIS A 60 2.33 -0.83 -2.81
C HIS A 60 2.06 0.68 -2.97
N GLY A 61 1.40 1.28 -1.98
CA GLY A 61 1.06 2.70 -1.91
C GLY A 61 2.00 3.54 -1.04
N LEU A 62 1.49 4.66 -0.53
CA LEU A 62 2.14 5.52 0.47
C LEU A 62 2.53 4.71 1.71
N THR A 63 3.68 5.01 2.31
CA THR A 63 4.31 4.30 3.44
C THR A 63 4.81 2.90 3.14
N GLY A 64 4.37 2.28 2.05
CA GLY A 64 4.68 0.88 1.75
C GLY A 64 6.14 0.64 1.38
N THR A 65 6.51 -0.62 1.47
CA THR A 65 7.72 -1.29 1.01
C THR A 65 7.28 -2.72 0.65
N ASP A 66 8.18 -3.64 0.31
CA ASP A 66 7.80 -5.06 0.18
C ASP A 66 7.39 -5.63 1.55
N ASP A 67 8.32 -5.57 2.50
CA ASP A 67 8.13 -6.01 3.88
C ASP A 67 8.39 -4.87 4.89
N TYR A 68 7.38 -4.47 5.64
CA TYR A 68 7.57 -3.55 6.77
C TYR A 68 8.53 -4.16 7.78
N PHE A 69 9.64 -3.45 8.03
CA PHE A 69 10.74 -3.87 8.91
C PHE A 69 11.36 -5.24 8.52
N GLY A 70 11.16 -5.68 7.27
CA GLY A 70 11.60 -7.01 6.80
C GLY A 70 10.86 -8.20 7.42
N VAL A 71 9.72 -7.97 8.10
CA VAL A 71 8.99 -9.02 8.84
C VAL A 71 7.49 -9.02 8.62
N LEU A 72 6.91 -7.92 8.12
CA LEU A 72 5.48 -7.79 7.89
C LEU A 72 5.22 -7.42 6.42
N PRO A 73 4.85 -8.38 5.57
CA PRO A 73 4.56 -8.11 4.17
C PRO A 73 3.47 -7.07 4.01
N TYR A 74 3.66 -6.09 3.12
CA TYR A 74 2.62 -5.10 2.80
C TYR A 74 1.33 -5.79 2.34
N TRP A 75 1.49 -6.75 1.42
CA TRP A 75 0.43 -7.60 0.88
C TRP A 75 0.26 -8.87 1.71
N TYR A 76 -0.23 -8.71 2.94
CA TYR A 76 -0.19 -9.76 3.97
C TYR A 76 -0.93 -11.04 3.57
N GLY A 77 -0.19 -12.13 3.34
CA GLY A 77 -0.71 -13.43 2.91
C GLY A 77 -1.20 -13.50 1.46
N ILE A 78 -1.24 -12.38 0.73
CA ILE A 78 -1.76 -12.29 -0.63
C ILE A 78 -0.79 -12.89 -1.64
N GLN A 79 0.50 -12.55 -1.56
CA GLN A 79 1.49 -13.09 -2.50
C GLN A 79 1.56 -14.61 -2.42
N SER A 80 1.66 -15.16 -1.21
CA SER A 80 1.69 -16.61 -0.96
C SER A 80 0.43 -17.30 -1.46
N ASP A 81 -0.74 -16.68 -1.25
CA ASP A 81 -2.02 -17.24 -1.72
C ASP A 81 -2.09 -17.30 -3.25
N LEU A 82 -1.72 -16.21 -3.93
CA LEU A 82 -1.69 -16.17 -5.39
C LEU A 82 -0.70 -17.20 -5.97
N GLN A 83 0.48 -17.32 -5.38
CA GLN A 83 1.50 -18.31 -5.76
C GLN A 83 1.02 -19.75 -5.54
N GLN A 84 0.32 -20.01 -4.43
CA GLN A 84 -0.30 -21.30 -4.16
C GLN A 84 -1.32 -21.69 -5.24
N HIS A 85 -1.95 -20.73 -5.90
CA HIS A 85 -2.90 -20.93 -7.00
C HIS A 85 -2.27 -20.72 -8.39
N GLY A 86 -0.94 -20.82 -8.50
CA GLY A 86 -0.23 -20.90 -9.78
C GLY A 86 0.16 -19.57 -10.41
N ALA A 87 -0.10 -18.43 -9.76
CA ALA A 87 0.34 -17.15 -10.27
C ALA A 87 1.87 -16.97 -10.10
N THR A 88 2.53 -16.39 -11.10
CA THR A 88 3.88 -15.83 -10.92
C THR A 88 3.75 -14.42 -10.37
N VAL A 89 4.15 -14.20 -9.12
CA VAL A 89 3.94 -12.94 -8.39
C VAL A 89 5.24 -12.34 -7.90
N TYR A 90 5.44 -11.07 -8.23
CA TYR A 90 6.50 -10.21 -7.73
C TYR A 90 5.91 -9.03 -6.95
N VAL A 91 6.59 -8.57 -5.92
CA VAL A 91 6.21 -7.36 -5.17
C VAL A 91 7.27 -6.30 -5.44
N ALA A 92 6.84 -5.11 -5.82
CA ALA A 92 7.77 -4.01 -6.09
C ALA A 92 8.15 -3.32 -4.78
N ASP A 93 9.44 -3.23 -4.46
CA ASP A 93 9.94 -2.36 -3.39
C ASP A 93 10.27 -0.97 -3.97
N LEU A 94 9.42 0.01 -3.66
CA LEU A 94 9.52 1.38 -4.13
C LEU A 94 9.72 2.32 -2.93
N SER A 95 10.07 3.57 -3.23
CA SER A 95 10.14 4.60 -2.20
C SER A 95 8.76 4.80 -1.53
N GLY A 96 8.66 4.44 -0.24
CA GLY A 96 7.42 4.54 0.55
C GLY A 96 6.84 5.96 0.59
N PHE A 97 7.70 6.98 0.56
CA PHE A 97 7.35 8.38 0.42
C PHE A 97 8.05 9.00 -0.79
N GLN A 98 7.33 9.16 -1.89
CA GLN A 98 7.76 10.00 -3.00
C GLN A 98 6.54 10.35 -3.86
N SER A 99 6.71 11.30 -4.76
CA SER A 99 5.83 11.49 -5.89
C SER A 99 5.96 10.37 -6.94
N ASP A 100 4.95 10.22 -7.79
CA ASP A 100 4.99 9.28 -8.90
C ASP A 100 5.87 9.77 -10.06
N LEU A 101 6.11 11.09 -10.13
CA LEU A 101 6.74 11.77 -11.25
C LEU A 101 8.20 12.16 -10.96
N GLY A 102 8.92 12.46 -12.04
CA GLY A 102 10.30 12.93 -11.97
C GLY A 102 11.33 11.79 -11.96
N PRO A 103 12.62 12.13 -12.13
CA PRO A 103 13.67 11.12 -12.36
C PRO A 103 13.91 10.20 -11.16
N ASN A 104 13.57 10.66 -9.94
CA ASN A 104 13.67 9.87 -8.71
C ASN A 104 12.31 9.38 -8.20
N GLY A 105 11.24 9.58 -9.00
CA GLY A 105 9.88 9.26 -8.63
C GLY A 105 9.59 7.77 -8.67
N ARG A 106 8.49 7.38 -8.03
CA ARG A 106 8.05 5.97 -7.95
C ARG A 106 7.78 5.37 -9.34
N GLY A 107 7.34 6.17 -10.31
CA GLY A 107 7.05 5.70 -11.67
C GLY A 107 8.28 5.15 -12.39
N GLU A 108 9.42 5.85 -12.31
CA GLU A 108 10.69 5.39 -12.89
C GLU A 108 11.27 4.18 -12.13
N GLN A 109 11.11 4.15 -10.80
CA GLN A 109 11.50 2.99 -9.99
C GLN A 109 10.71 1.74 -10.40
N LEU A 110 9.38 1.86 -10.54
CA LEU A 110 8.54 0.76 -10.98
C LEU A 110 8.87 0.34 -12.42
N LEU A 111 9.12 1.29 -13.33
CA LEU A 111 9.54 0.97 -14.70
C LEU A 111 10.84 0.14 -14.72
N ALA A 112 11.81 0.50 -13.88
CA ALA A 112 13.04 -0.28 -13.75
C ALA A 112 12.76 -1.69 -13.22
N TYR A 113 11.92 -1.82 -12.20
CA TYR A 113 11.54 -3.12 -11.63
C TYR A 113 10.78 -4.00 -12.64
N VAL A 114 9.84 -3.44 -13.40
CA VAL A 114 9.13 -4.15 -14.48
C VAL A 114 10.12 -4.73 -15.48
N LYS A 115 11.12 -3.96 -15.92
CA LYS A 115 12.15 -4.45 -16.85
C LYS A 115 12.96 -5.61 -16.26
N GLN A 116 13.27 -5.57 -14.96
CA GLN A 116 13.95 -6.67 -14.27
C GLN A 116 13.10 -7.94 -14.24
N VAL A 117 11.82 -7.82 -13.87
CA VAL A 117 10.87 -8.94 -13.85
C VAL A 117 10.75 -9.57 -15.25
N LEU A 118 10.60 -8.75 -16.29
CA LEU A 118 10.53 -9.24 -17.68
C LEU A 118 11.83 -9.95 -18.10
N ALA A 119 12.99 -9.42 -17.70
CA ALA A 119 14.28 -10.04 -18.00
C ALA A 119 14.46 -11.41 -17.32
N VAL A 120 13.98 -11.56 -16.08
CA VAL A 120 14.10 -12.82 -15.32
C VAL A 120 13.07 -13.87 -15.79
N THR A 121 11.85 -13.43 -16.12
CA THR A 121 10.76 -14.33 -16.50
C THR A 121 10.73 -14.68 -17.99
N GLY A 122 11.34 -13.85 -18.85
CA GLY A 122 11.20 -13.94 -20.31
C GLY A 122 9.80 -13.55 -20.82
N ALA A 123 8.92 -13.04 -19.96
CA ALA A 123 7.61 -12.57 -20.36
C ALA A 123 7.73 -11.30 -21.22
N ALA A 124 6.74 -11.06 -22.09
CA ALA A 124 6.69 -9.85 -22.91
C ALA A 124 6.02 -8.66 -22.20
N LYS A 125 5.14 -8.96 -21.24
CA LYS A 125 4.32 -7.99 -20.49
C LYS A 125 4.16 -8.43 -19.04
N VAL A 126 3.62 -7.53 -18.22
CA VAL A 126 3.18 -7.79 -16.84
C VAL A 126 1.74 -7.32 -16.59
N ASN A 127 1.10 -7.88 -15.58
CA ASN A 127 -0.13 -7.38 -14.99
C ASN A 127 0.20 -6.56 -13.75
N LEU A 128 -0.12 -5.27 -13.75
CA LEU A 128 0.13 -4.39 -12.60
C LEU A 128 -1.11 -4.36 -11.71
N ILE A 129 -0.94 -4.66 -10.41
CA ILE A 129 -1.98 -4.51 -9.39
C ILE A 129 -1.48 -3.50 -8.35
N GLY A 130 -2.03 -2.29 -8.39
CA GLY A 130 -1.59 -1.18 -7.54
C GLY A 130 -2.60 -0.85 -6.45
N HIS A 131 -2.14 -0.79 -5.20
CA HIS A 131 -2.94 -0.32 -4.07
C HIS A 131 -2.65 1.16 -3.77
N SER A 132 -3.69 1.94 -3.47
CA SER A 132 -3.57 3.34 -3.07
C SER A 132 -2.74 4.12 -4.11
N GLN A 133 -1.68 4.82 -3.71
CA GLN A 133 -0.75 5.50 -4.64
C GLN A 133 -0.17 4.57 -5.73
N GLY A 134 0.01 3.28 -5.45
CA GLY A 134 0.57 2.30 -6.39
C GLY A 134 -0.22 2.17 -7.69
N GLY A 135 -1.51 2.48 -7.68
CA GLY A 135 -2.30 2.55 -8.93
C GLY A 135 -1.97 3.75 -9.81
N LEU A 136 -1.58 4.90 -9.22
CA LEU A 136 -1.04 6.04 -9.98
C LEU A 136 0.34 5.69 -10.56
N THR A 137 1.20 5.08 -9.75
CA THR A 137 2.51 4.59 -10.19
C THR A 137 2.36 3.58 -11.34
N SER A 138 1.39 2.67 -11.27
CA SER A 138 1.10 1.69 -12.32
C SER A 138 0.60 2.36 -13.61
N ARG A 139 -0.27 3.37 -13.50
CA ARG A 139 -0.72 4.17 -14.64
C ARG A 139 0.42 4.93 -15.31
N TYR A 140 1.40 5.41 -14.55
CA TYR A 140 2.60 6.03 -15.12
C TYR A 140 3.32 5.04 -16.04
N VAL A 141 3.64 3.84 -15.53
CA VAL A 141 4.36 2.82 -16.31
C VAL A 141 3.58 2.38 -17.54
N ALA A 142 2.27 2.15 -17.42
CA ALA A 142 1.40 1.83 -18.55
C ALA A 142 1.41 2.93 -19.62
N SER A 143 1.53 4.20 -19.23
CA SER A 143 1.56 5.32 -20.15
C SER A 143 2.91 5.48 -20.85
N VAL A 144 4.02 5.36 -20.13
CA VAL A 144 5.38 5.61 -20.66
C VAL A 144 6.01 4.39 -21.33
N ALA A 145 5.58 3.18 -20.96
CA ALA A 145 6.07 1.92 -21.49
C ALA A 145 4.91 0.95 -21.81
N PRO A 146 3.95 1.34 -22.68
CA PRO A 146 2.72 0.58 -22.93
C PRO A 146 2.97 -0.82 -23.49
N ALA A 147 4.08 -1.02 -24.20
CA ALA A 147 4.45 -2.35 -24.71
C ALA A 147 4.73 -3.38 -23.61
N LEU A 148 5.04 -2.94 -22.38
CA LEU A 148 5.42 -3.80 -21.26
C LEU A 148 4.24 -4.16 -20.34
N VAL A 149 3.06 -3.57 -20.54
CA VAL A 149 1.90 -3.75 -19.65
C VAL A 149 0.77 -4.46 -20.38
N ALA A 150 0.13 -5.42 -19.72
CA ALA A 150 -1.04 -6.14 -20.21
C ALA A 150 -2.33 -5.67 -19.51
N SER A 151 -2.25 -5.37 -18.21
CA SER A 151 -3.37 -4.84 -17.45
C SER A 151 -2.91 -3.91 -16.33
N VAL A 152 -3.81 -3.02 -15.93
CA VAL A 152 -3.70 -2.19 -14.73
C VAL A 152 -4.95 -2.40 -13.90
N THR A 153 -4.79 -3.00 -12.73
CA THR A 153 -5.82 -3.12 -11.70
C THR A 153 -5.50 -2.16 -10.55
N THR A 154 -6.46 -1.36 -10.13
CA THR A 154 -6.27 -0.41 -9.02
C THR A 154 -7.17 -0.75 -7.83
N ILE A 155 -6.59 -0.68 -6.63
CA ILE A 155 -7.28 -0.98 -5.37
C ILE A 155 -7.25 0.29 -4.53
N ALA A 156 -8.40 0.90 -4.28
CA ALA A 156 -8.52 2.10 -3.46
C ALA A 156 -7.57 3.26 -3.89
N THR A 157 -7.27 3.36 -5.19
CA THR A 157 -6.34 4.39 -5.70
C THR A 157 -7.03 5.75 -5.78
N PRO A 158 -6.48 6.83 -5.21
CA PRO A 158 -7.09 8.15 -5.28
C PRO A 158 -6.85 8.79 -6.65
N HIS A 159 -7.50 8.32 -7.71
CA HIS A 159 -7.38 8.83 -9.08
C HIS A 159 -7.88 10.26 -9.25
N ARG A 160 -8.56 10.82 -8.24
CA ARG A 160 -8.98 12.22 -8.19
C ARG A 160 -8.42 12.94 -6.96
N GLY A 161 -7.42 12.34 -6.30
CA GLY A 161 -6.85 12.79 -5.04
C GLY A 161 -7.66 12.37 -3.82
N SER A 162 -7.13 12.75 -2.66
CA SER A 162 -7.68 12.46 -1.34
C SER A 162 -8.01 13.76 -0.61
N GLN A 163 -9.25 13.89 -0.15
CA GLN A 163 -9.68 14.99 0.70
C GLN A 163 -8.92 15.01 2.04
N PHE A 164 -8.48 13.84 2.52
CA PHE A 164 -7.64 13.78 3.71
C PHE A 164 -6.26 14.38 3.47
N ALA A 165 -5.64 14.10 2.31
CA ALA A 165 -4.37 14.73 1.93
C ALA A 165 -4.50 16.25 1.82
N ASP A 166 -5.57 16.74 1.20
CA ASP A 166 -5.86 18.18 1.10
C ASP A 166 -6.05 18.81 2.49
N PHE A 167 -6.74 18.12 3.41
CA PHE A 167 -6.92 18.57 4.79
C PHE A 167 -5.58 18.71 5.52
N VAL A 168 -4.70 17.69 5.45
CA VAL A 168 -3.39 17.73 6.12
C VAL A 168 -2.52 18.84 5.54
N LEU A 169 -2.47 18.98 4.21
CA LEU A 169 -1.73 20.06 3.55
C LEU A 169 -2.28 21.45 3.92
N GLY A 170 -3.60 21.57 4.06
CA GLY A 170 -4.26 22.78 4.56
C GLY A 170 -3.85 23.11 5.99
N ALA A 171 -3.89 22.12 6.88
CA ALA A 171 -3.52 22.29 8.28
C ALA A 171 -2.04 22.69 8.45
N LEU A 172 -1.13 22.09 7.68
CA LEU A 172 0.30 22.45 7.67
C LEU A 172 0.53 23.93 7.26
N LYS A 173 -0.29 24.46 6.34
CA LYS A 173 -0.21 25.88 5.91
C LYS A 173 -0.73 26.87 6.96
N LEU A 174 -1.55 26.42 7.91
CA LEU A 174 -2.09 27.28 8.96
C LEU A 174 -1.09 27.55 10.08
N ASP A 175 0.02 26.81 10.14
CA ASP A 175 1.06 27.02 11.14
C ASP A 175 1.81 28.34 10.88
N PRO A 176 1.68 29.36 11.74
CA PRO A 176 2.33 30.65 11.55
C PRO A 176 3.85 30.57 11.74
N THR A 177 4.37 29.50 12.35
CA THR A 177 5.80 29.32 12.57
C THR A 177 6.51 28.68 11.38
N GLY A 178 5.75 28.00 10.50
CA GLY A 178 6.31 27.22 9.38
C GLY A 178 7.13 26.00 9.82
N LEU A 179 7.16 25.65 11.10
CA LEU A 179 7.97 24.56 11.64
C LEU A 179 7.29 23.19 11.51
N SER A 180 5.96 23.16 11.45
CA SER A 180 5.18 21.92 11.35
C SER A 180 5.51 21.12 10.09
N THR A 181 5.68 21.78 8.95
CA THR A 181 5.99 21.12 7.66
C THR A 181 7.36 20.41 7.66
N PRO A 182 8.49 21.07 7.98
CA PRO A 182 9.78 20.38 8.01
C PRO A 182 9.87 19.32 9.12
N VAL A 183 9.23 19.53 10.29
CA VAL A 183 9.20 18.53 11.37
C VAL A 183 8.38 17.30 10.97
N PHE A 184 7.20 17.50 10.41
CA PHE A 184 6.34 16.41 9.91
C PHE A 184 7.05 15.62 8.80
N GLY A 185 7.65 16.32 7.83
CA GLY A 185 8.41 15.71 6.75
C GLY A 185 9.58 14.86 7.27
N ALA A 186 10.37 15.40 8.20
CA ALA A 186 11.52 14.68 8.77
C ALA A 186 11.11 13.42 9.54
N LEU A 187 10.06 13.48 10.34
CA LEU A 187 9.56 12.32 11.11
C LEU A 187 9.07 11.20 10.20
N LEU A 188 8.30 11.53 9.15
CA LEU A 188 7.78 10.53 8.22
C LEU A 188 8.87 9.97 7.29
N ASN A 189 9.82 10.81 6.86
CA ASN A 189 10.99 10.31 6.13
C ASN A 189 11.77 9.30 6.96
N LEU A 190 12.03 9.62 8.24
CA LEU A 190 12.69 8.69 9.15
C LEU A 190 11.88 7.40 9.33
N PHE A 191 10.56 7.51 9.49
CA PHE A 191 9.68 6.34 9.53
C PHE A 191 9.86 5.49 8.27
N GLY A 192 9.76 6.08 7.07
CA GLY A 192 9.93 5.36 5.79
C GLY A 192 11.28 4.66 5.64
N ILE A 193 12.37 5.29 6.11
CA ILE A 193 13.71 4.68 6.10
C ILE A 193 13.77 3.48 7.05
N LEU A 194 13.20 3.62 8.25
CA LEU A 194 13.24 2.56 9.27
C LEU A 194 12.31 1.40 8.95
N THR A 195 11.21 1.66 8.24
CA THR A 195 10.21 0.65 7.89
C THR A 195 10.51 -0.04 6.58
N SER A 196 11.28 0.57 5.67
CA SER A 196 11.77 -0.06 4.44
C SER A 196 12.70 -1.22 4.78
N ASP A 197 12.44 -2.38 4.19
CA ASP A 197 13.29 -3.57 4.29
C ASP A 197 14.72 -3.33 3.78
N THR A 198 14.85 -2.51 2.73
CA THR A 198 16.12 -2.12 2.11
C THR A 198 16.74 -0.86 2.71
N HIS A 199 16.12 -0.27 3.74
CA HIS A 199 16.48 1.03 4.30
C HIS A 199 16.60 2.13 3.23
N ASN A 200 15.70 2.11 2.24
CA ASN A 200 15.70 3.05 1.13
C ASN A 200 15.64 4.50 1.65
N THR A 201 16.72 5.26 1.42
CA THR A 201 16.87 6.64 1.88
C THR A 201 16.20 7.68 0.99
N ASN A 202 15.66 7.28 -0.17
CA ASN A 202 14.91 8.17 -1.06
C ASN A 202 13.48 8.35 -0.54
N GLN A 203 13.32 9.07 0.57
CA GLN A 203 12.02 9.35 1.20
C GLN A 203 11.75 10.86 1.21
N ASP A 204 10.59 11.26 0.70
CA ASP A 204 10.06 12.62 0.72
C ASP A 204 8.56 12.61 1.03
N ALA A 205 8.24 12.71 2.32
CA ALA A 205 6.89 12.64 2.85
C ALA A 205 6.02 13.84 2.45
N ILE A 206 6.60 15.01 2.22
CA ILE A 206 5.85 16.17 1.74
C ILE A 206 5.53 15.99 0.26
N ALA A 207 6.47 15.50 -0.55
CA ALA A 207 6.19 15.15 -1.95
C ALA A 207 5.14 14.04 -2.04
N ALA A 208 5.20 13.04 -1.18
CA ALA A 208 4.25 11.93 -1.15
C ALA A 208 2.84 12.38 -0.73
N LEU A 209 2.73 13.21 0.32
CA LEU A 209 1.45 13.80 0.73
C LEU A 209 0.87 14.69 -0.37
N ASN A 210 1.72 15.49 -1.01
CA ASN A 210 1.31 16.33 -2.14
C ASN A 210 0.87 15.47 -3.35
N ALA A 211 1.51 14.33 -3.60
CA ALA A 211 1.18 13.41 -4.68
C ALA A 211 -0.24 12.82 -4.57
N LEU A 212 -0.82 12.83 -3.37
CA LEU A 212 -2.19 12.38 -3.11
C LEU A 212 -3.21 13.53 -3.08
N SER A 213 -2.76 14.79 -3.17
CA SER A 213 -3.67 15.94 -3.18
C SER A 213 -4.54 15.96 -4.45
N THR A 214 -5.73 16.54 -4.35
CA THR A 214 -6.62 16.69 -5.52
C THR A 214 -5.98 17.53 -6.62
N THR A 215 -5.18 18.53 -6.23
CA THR A 215 -4.47 19.43 -7.16
C THR A 215 -3.37 18.68 -7.92
N TYR A 216 -2.54 17.91 -7.22
CA TYR A 216 -1.49 17.13 -7.87
C TYR A 216 -2.09 16.08 -8.79
N VAL A 217 -3.08 15.31 -8.33
CA VAL A 217 -3.65 14.21 -9.11
C VAL A 217 -4.39 14.74 -10.34
N ALA A 218 -5.02 15.92 -10.26
CA ALA A 218 -5.57 16.59 -11.45
C ALA A 218 -4.47 16.87 -12.49
N ARG A 219 -3.30 17.36 -12.07
CA ARG A 219 -2.15 17.53 -12.97
C ARG A 219 -1.61 16.19 -13.49
N PHE A 220 -1.51 15.17 -12.64
CA PHE A 220 -1.11 13.83 -13.04
C PHE A 220 -2.02 13.30 -14.15
N ASN A 221 -3.34 13.44 -14.00
CA ASN A 221 -4.31 13.00 -15.01
C ASN A 221 -4.24 13.78 -16.32
N GLN A 222 -3.78 15.03 -16.31
CA GLN A 222 -3.51 15.79 -17.54
C GLN A 222 -2.25 15.30 -18.26
N LEU A 223 -1.22 14.91 -17.51
CA LEU A 223 0.05 14.40 -18.06
C LEU A 223 -0.07 12.94 -18.54
N PHE A 224 -0.85 12.14 -17.81
CA PHE A 224 -1.06 10.71 -18.06
C PHE A 224 -2.56 10.41 -18.20
N PRO A 225 -3.20 10.94 -19.26
CA PRO A 225 -4.61 10.70 -19.50
C PRO A 225 -4.84 9.21 -19.78
N SER A 226 -5.92 8.67 -19.23
CA SER A 226 -6.37 7.32 -19.54
C SER A 226 -7.88 7.34 -19.77
N PRO A 227 -8.40 6.70 -20.83
CA PRO A 227 -9.83 6.56 -21.05
C PRO A 227 -10.50 5.74 -19.94
N GLY A 228 -9.74 5.02 -19.09
CA GLY A 228 -10.25 4.38 -17.87
C GLY A 228 -10.79 5.36 -16.83
N LEU A 229 -10.49 6.66 -16.94
CA LEU A 229 -11.09 7.70 -16.10
C LEU A 229 -12.36 8.27 -16.74
N GLY A 230 -13.47 8.21 -16.02
CA GLY A 230 -14.74 8.75 -16.48
C GLY A 230 -14.85 10.28 -16.35
N ALA A 231 -15.78 10.85 -17.11
CA ALA A 231 -16.16 12.25 -16.99
C ALA A 231 -16.81 12.56 -15.62
N GLY A 232 -16.82 13.86 -15.25
CA GLY A 232 -17.37 14.31 -13.97
C GLY A 232 -16.51 13.89 -12.78
N ALA A 233 -17.01 14.05 -11.55
CA ALA A 233 -16.25 13.77 -10.32
C ALA A 233 -16.41 12.33 -9.78
N CYS A 234 -17.40 11.58 -10.26
CA CYS A 234 -17.74 10.24 -9.76
C CYS A 234 -18.14 9.27 -10.90
N GLY A 235 -17.44 9.36 -12.03
CA GLY A 235 -17.62 8.45 -13.16
C GLY A 235 -16.40 7.54 -13.37
N THR A 236 -16.64 6.29 -13.77
CA THR A 236 -15.61 5.41 -14.35
C THR A 236 -15.53 5.57 -15.87
N GLY A 237 -14.44 5.10 -16.45
CA GLY A 237 -14.17 5.18 -17.89
C GLY A 237 -14.23 3.83 -18.60
N ALA A 238 -13.57 3.76 -19.75
CA ALA A 238 -13.51 2.59 -20.61
C ALA A 238 -12.79 1.40 -19.93
N PRO A 239 -13.26 0.16 -20.15
CA PRO A 239 -12.65 -1.03 -19.55
C PRO A 239 -11.29 -1.40 -20.15
N VAL A 240 -10.93 -0.79 -21.28
CA VAL A 240 -9.74 -1.08 -22.09
C VAL A 240 -9.20 0.23 -22.66
N GLU A 241 -7.88 0.33 -22.77
CA GLU A 241 -7.20 1.38 -23.53
C GLU A 241 -6.21 0.79 -24.54
N THR A 242 -5.93 1.55 -25.61
CA THR A 242 -4.91 1.19 -26.59
C THR A 242 -3.92 2.34 -26.74
N ILE A 243 -2.66 2.12 -26.38
CA ILE A 243 -1.59 3.13 -26.46
C ILE A 243 -0.48 2.59 -27.38
N GLY A 244 -0.26 3.26 -28.52
CA GLY A 244 0.76 2.85 -29.49
C GLY A 244 0.57 1.42 -30.02
N GLY A 245 -0.68 0.97 -30.18
CA GLY A 245 -1.04 -0.39 -30.60
C GLY A 245 -1.05 -1.44 -29.48
N ASN A 246 -0.71 -1.07 -28.24
CA ASN A 246 -0.72 -1.96 -27.09
C ASN A 246 -2.04 -1.84 -26.33
N VAL A 247 -2.76 -2.95 -26.22
CA VAL A 247 -4.01 -3.04 -25.46
C VAL A 247 -3.71 -3.27 -23.98
N HIS A 248 -4.35 -2.48 -23.10
CA HIS A 248 -4.36 -2.69 -21.65
C HIS A 248 -5.78 -2.93 -21.15
N LEU A 249 -5.96 -3.95 -20.30
CA LEU A 249 -7.20 -4.15 -19.55
C LEU A 249 -7.17 -3.30 -18.27
N LEU A 250 -8.24 -2.58 -17.98
CA LEU A 250 -8.31 -1.62 -16.87
C LEU A 250 -9.37 -2.06 -15.87
N TYR A 251 -8.99 -2.23 -14.61
CA TYR A 251 -9.87 -2.66 -13.54
C TYR A 251 -9.71 -1.79 -12.30
N SER A 252 -10.76 -1.69 -11.49
CA SER A 252 -10.64 -1.13 -10.14
C SER A 252 -11.60 -1.77 -9.15
N TRP A 253 -11.28 -1.67 -7.87
CA TRP A 253 -12.25 -1.75 -6.79
C TRP A 253 -11.82 -0.91 -5.60
N SER A 254 -12.74 -0.70 -4.66
CA SER A 254 -12.44 0.02 -3.42
C SER A 254 -13.32 -0.45 -2.28
N GLY A 255 -12.81 -0.22 -1.07
CA GLY A 255 -13.62 -0.19 0.13
C GLY A 255 -14.51 1.05 0.19
N ALA A 256 -15.61 0.90 0.93
CA ALA A 256 -16.51 1.97 1.32
C ALA A 256 -17.00 1.73 2.76
N ALA A 257 -16.12 1.31 3.67
CA ALA A 257 -16.48 1.06 5.06
C ALA A 257 -17.13 2.27 5.73
N TYR A 258 -16.63 3.48 5.47
CA TYR A 258 -17.15 4.70 6.08
C TYR A 258 -18.27 5.31 5.24
N GLN A 259 -19.48 5.25 5.80
CA GLN A 259 -20.69 5.80 5.19
C GLN A 259 -21.06 7.13 5.86
N PRO A 260 -21.26 8.23 5.09
CA PRO A 260 -21.64 9.52 5.65
C PRO A 260 -22.97 9.45 6.41
N VAL A 261 -23.03 10.11 7.56
CA VAL A 261 -24.26 10.31 8.34
C VAL A 261 -24.67 11.77 8.29
N SER A 262 -25.94 12.01 7.94
CA SER A 262 -26.49 13.35 7.79
C SER A 262 -27.60 13.62 8.79
N LEU A 263 -27.57 14.80 9.41
CA LEU A 263 -28.64 15.33 10.24
C LEU A 263 -29.21 16.58 9.55
N LEU A 264 -30.51 16.57 9.26
CA LEU A 264 -31.20 17.68 8.56
C LEU A 264 -30.54 18.07 7.22
N GLY A 265 -29.98 17.09 6.50
CA GLY A 265 -29.30 17.31 5.22
C GLY A 265 -27.85 17.78 5.31
N ILE A 266 -27.29 17.93 6.52
CA ILE A 266 -25.88 18.30 6.75
C ILE A 266 -25.11 17.05 7.17
N VAL A 267 -23.99 16.76 6.49
CA VAL A 267 -23.09 15.67 6.89
C VAL A 267 -22.44 16.02 8.23
N THR A 268 -22.60 15.13 9.21
CA THR A 268 -22.11 15.32 10.59
C THR A 268 -20.96 14.38 10.94
N GLY A 269 -20.68 13.40 10.09
CA GLY A 269 -19.60 12.44 10.25
C GLY A 269 -19.78 11.24 9.34
N ALA A 270 -19.14 10.13 9.69
CA ALA A 270 -19.28 8.84 9.04
C ALA A 270 -19.34 7.71 10.08
N VAL A 271 -20.03 6.63 9.72
CA VAL A 271 -20.08 5.38 10.48
C VAL A 271 -19.26 4.30 9.80
N ASP A 272 -18.54 3.51 10.58
CA ASP A 272 -17.86 2.33 10.09
C ASP A 272 -18.85 1.16 9.95
N THR A 273 -19.02 0.68 8.72
CA THR A 273 -19.93 -0.42 8.38
C THR A 273 -19.22 -1.79 8.31
N SER A 274 -17.90 -1.82 8.47
CA SER A 274 -17.09 -3.05 8.51
C SER A 274 -17.17 -3.76 9.86
N VAL A 275 -17.44 -3.01 10.94
CA VAL A 275 -17.37 -3.49 12.32
C VAL A 275 -18.75 -3.72 12.96
N ILE A 276 -18.83 -4.62 13.93
CA ILE A 276 -19.90 -4.61 14.94
C ILE A 276 -19.75 -3.32 15.77
N PRO A 277 -20.77 -2.44 15.82
CA PRO A 277 -20.65 -1.18 16.52
C PRO A 277 -20.16 -1.37 17.96
N VAL A 278 -19.11 -0.63 18.32
CA VAL A 278 -18.47 -0.59 19.66
C VAL A 278 -17.70 -1.86 20.07
N ILE A 279 -18.22 -3.06 19.78
CA ILE A 279 -17.70 -4.31 20.36
C ILE A 279 -16.88 -5.18 19.41
N ASP A 280 -16.69 -4.75 18.16
CA ASP A 280 -15.89 -5.54 17.21
C ASP A 280 -14.44 -5.71 17.70
N PRO A 281 -13.89 -6.94 17.67
CA PRO A 281 -12.49 -7.19 18.01
C PRO A 281 -11.50 -6.34 17.22
N ALA A 282 -11.80 -6.00 15.96
CA ALA A 282 -10.93 -5.16 15.12
C ALA A 282 -10.65 -3.79 15.76
N ASN A 283 -11.62 -3.21 16.47
CA ASN A 283 -11.44 -1.92 17.16
C ASN A 283 -10.37 -1.93 18.26
N VAL A 284 -9.96 -3.11 18.73
CA VAL A 284 -8.95 -3.29 19.79
C VAL A 284 -7.68 -3.94 19.23
N LEU A 285 -7.82 -4.94 18.37
CA LEU A 285 -6.72 -5.74 17.86
C LEU A 285 -6.02 -5.11 16.66
N ASP A 286 -6.72 -4.26 15.90
CA ASP A 286 -6.15 -3.48 14.81
C ASP A 286 -6.26 -1.97 15.13
N PRO A 287 -5.16 -1.32 15.53
CA PRO A 287 -5.18 0.12 15.81
C PRO A 287 -5.50 0.97 14.57
N SER A 288 -5.33 0.43 13.36
CA SER A 288 -5.59 1.14 12.11
C SER A 288 -7.09 1.39 11.89
N THR A 289 -7.98 0.52 12.39
CA THR A 289 -9.43 0.66 12.24
C THR A 289 -9.94 2.01 12.77
N LEU A 290 -9.48 2.44 13.96
CA LEU A 290 -9.88 3.73 14.55
C LEU A 290 -9.19 4.94 13.87
N VAL A 291 -7.97 4.75 13.37
CA VAL A 291 -7.26 5.79 12.60
C VAL A 291 -8.01 6.09 11.31
N PHE A 292 -8.40 5.04 10.57
CA PHE A 292 -9.15 5.19 9.33
C PHE A 292 -10.57 5.71 9.57
N LEU A 293 -11.21 5.37 10.71
CA LEU A 293 -12.48 5.99 11.09
C LEU A 293 -12.33 7.51 11.27
N THR A 294 -11.27 7.95 11.92
CA THR A 294 -11.00 9.38 12.11
C THR A 294 -10.77 10.08 10.77
N ALA A 295 -9.92 9.51 9.92
CA ALA A 295 -9.63 10.05 8.60
C ALA A 295 -10.88 10.05 7.69
N GLY A 296 -11.68 8.98 7.71
CA GLY A 296 -12.92 8.85 6.96
C GLY A 296 -14.00 9.83 7.38
N ASN A 297 -14.06 10.18 8.68
CA ASN A 297 -14.90 11.26 9.19
C ASN A 297 -14.46 12.63 8.62
N VAL A 298 -13.16 12.93 8.64
CA VAL A 298 -12.63 14.17 8.04
C VAL A 298 -12.98 14.25 6.56
N MET A 299 -12.81 13.14 5.82
CA MET A 299 -13.17 13.07 4.41
C MET A 299 -14.67 13.28 4.17
N ALA A 300 -15.53 12.64 4.97
CA ALA A 300 -16.97 12.80 4.87
C ALA A 300 -17.40 14.26 5.12
N LEU A 301 -16.85 14.91 6.14
CA LEU A 301 -17.07 16.33 6.44
C LEU A 301 -16.54 17.26 5.33
N ALA A 302 -15.49 16.84 4.62
CA ALA A 302 -14.96 17.52 3.43
C ALA A 302 -15.75 17.21 2.14
N GLY A 303 -16.89 16.51 2.23
CA GLY A 303 -17.75 16.22 1.08
C GLY A 303 -17.27 15.06 0.19
N ALA A 304 -16.39 14.20 0.69
CA ALA A 304 -15.86 13.07 -0.09
C ALA A 304 -16.92 11.98 -0.39
N GLY A 305 -18.00 11.92 0.40
CA GLY A 305 -18.98 10.84 0.34
C GLY A 305 -18.46 9.56 1.01
N ALA A 306 -18.96 8.41 0.53
CA ALA A 306 -18.48 7.09 0.97
C ALA A 306 -16.98 6.93 0.69
N ASN A 307 -16.25 6.36 1.64
CA ASN A 307 -14.79 6.26 1.59
C ASN A 307 -14.26 5.11 2.44
N ASP A 308 -12.96 4.82 2.29
CA ASP A 308 -12.24 3.78 3.03
C ASP A 308 -11.30 4.35 4.11
N GLY A 309 -11.37 5.66 4.37
CA GLY A 309 -10.55 6.37 5.34
C GLY A 309 -9.53 7.29 4.69
N PHE A 310 -8.99 6.94 3.51
CA PHE A 310 -8.03 7.78 2.77
C PHE A 310 -8.40 8.03 1.31
N THR A 311 -9.22 7.18 0.70
CA THR A 311 -9.71 7.32 -0.67
C THR A 311 -11.24 7.27 -0.68
N SER A 312 -11.85 8.21 -1.40
CA SER A 312 -13.29 8.17 -1.61
C SER A 312 -13.66 7.21 -2.73
N THR A 313 -14.85 6.61 -2.65
CA THR A 313 -15.38 5.73 -3.68
C THR A 313 -15.36 6.38 -5.07
N CYS A 314 -15.67 7.68 -5.16
CA CYS A 314 -15.64 8.40 -6.43
C CYS A 314 -14.22 8.59 -6.98
N SER A 315 -13.25 8.82 -6.08
CA SER A 315 -11.84 8.96 -6.45
C SER A 315 -11.23 7.65 -6.91
N SER A 316 -11.75 6.50 -6.47
CA SER A 316 -11.22 5.17 -6.80
C SER A 316 -11.63 4.62 -8.16
N LEU A 317 -12.60 5.24 -8.85
CA LEU A 317 -13.20 4.65 -10.05
C LEU A 317 -12.22 4.69 -11.24
N PHE A 318 -11.93 3.51 -11.80
CA PHE A 318 -11.08 3.36 -12.98
C PHE A 318 -11.41 2.08 -13.77
N GLY A 319 -11.59 2.21 -15.08
CA GLY A 319 -11.89 1.10 -15.98
C GLY A 319 -13.13 0.30 -15.58
N THR A 320 -13.06 -1.03 -15.68
CA THR A 320 -14.08 -1.92 -15.14
C THR A 320 -14.03 -1.92 -13.61
N VAL A 321 -15.00 -1.24 -13.01
CA VAL A 321 -15.19 -1.23 -11.55
C VAL A 321 -15.80 -2.56 -11.11
N ILE A 322 -15.01 -3.40 -10.44
CA ILE A 322 -15.44 -4.71 -9.93
C ILE A 322 -16.40 -4.54 -8.76
N SER A 323 -16.05 -3.68 -7.81
CA SER A 323 -16.90 -3.37 -6.65
C SER A 323 -16.43 -2.09 -5.97
N THR A 324 -17.39 -1.35 -5.43
CA THR A 324 -17.16 -0.25 -4.48
C THR A 324 -17.95 -0.46 -3.19
N ARG A 325 -18.41 -1.69 -2.97
CA ARG A 325 -19.32 -2.06 -1.88
C ARG A 325 -18.63 -2.84 -0.78
N TYR A 326 -17.35 -3.17 -0.95
CA TYR A 326 -16.60 -3.86 0.09
C TYR A 326 -16.59 -3.01 1.35
N ARG A 327 -16.86 -3.64 2.48
CA ARG A 327 -16.83 -3.00 3.79
C ARG A 327 -15.40 -3.00 4.31
N TRP A 328 -14.53 -2.40 3.52
CA TRP A 328 -13.11 -2.29 3.79
C TRP A 328 -12.76 -0.85 4.14
N ASN A 329 -12.00 -0.69 5.21
CA ASN A 329 -11.12 0.45 5.35
C ASN A 329 -9.91 0.29 4.39
N HIS A 330 -9.04 1.28 4.35
CA HIS A 330 -7.94 1.34 3.39
C HIS A 330 -6.93 0.18 3.53
N PHE A 331 -6.74 -0.35 4.74
CA PHE A 331 -5.80 -1.45 5.02
C PHE A 331 -6.43 -2.84 4.90
N ASP A 332 -7.73 -2.97 5.17
CA ASP A 332 -8.45 -4.23 4.93
C ASP A 332 -8.25 -4.69 3.48
N ALA A 333 -8.19 -3.75 2.51
CA ALA A 333 -8.03 -4.04 1.09
C ALA A 333 -6.71 -4.76 0.72
N ILE A 334 -5.71 -4.72 1.61
CA ILE A 334 -4.42 -5.42 1.49
C ILE A 334 -4.21 -6.45 2.61
N ASN A 335 -5.31 -6.86 3.26
CA ASN A 335 -5.34 -7.82 4.36
C ASN A 335 -4.52 -7.38 5.59
N GLN A 336 -4.46 -6.08 5.83
CA GLN A 336 -3.81 -5.49 7.01
C GLN A 336 -4.87 -5.00 8.01
N LEU A 337 -4.55 -4.97 9.31
CA LEU A 337 -3.29 -5.37 9.95
C LEU A 337 -3.28 -6.87 10.31
N PHE A 338 -2.26 -7.62 9.88
CA PHE A 338 -2.11 -9.07 10.16
C PHE A 338 -3.35 -9.92 9.79
N GLY A 339 -4.16 -9.49 8.83
CA GLY A 339 -5.40 -10.13 8.41
C GLY A 339 -6.61 -9.91 9.33
N ILE A 340 -6.44 -9.12 10.39
CA ILE A 340 -7.56 -8.65 11.22
C ILE A 340 -8.36 -7.66 10.39
N ARG A 341 -9.68 -7.81 10.45
CA ARG A 341 -10.65 -6.95 9.77
C ARG A 341 -11.97 -6.98 10.53
N GLY A 342 -12.82 -5.98 10.31
CA GLY A 342 -14.14 -5.94 10.94
C GLY A 342 -14.99 -7.17 10.59
N ALA A 343 -15.95 -7.52 11.45
CA ALA A 343 -16.77 -8.73 11.29
C ALA A 343 -17.57 -8.79 9.99
N TYR A 344 -17.82 -7.65 9.36
CA TYR A 344 -18.57 -7.53 8.11
C TYR A 344 -17.67 -7.26 6.90
N ALA A 345 -16.36 -7.13 7.08
CA ALA A 345 -15.41 -6.98 5.99
C ALA A 345 -15.27 -8.30 5.21
N GLU A 346 -15.42 -8.24 3.89
CA GLU A 346 -15.19 -9.37 3.01
C GLU A 346 -13.72 -9.82 3.03
N ASP A 347 -13.42 -11.01 2.50
CA ASP A 347 -12.05 -11.52 2.42
C ASP A 347 -11.27 -10.86 1.26
N PRO A 348 -10.25 -10.02 1.55
CA PRO A 348 -9.44 -9.36 0.52
C PRO A 348 -8.52 -10.33 -0.23
N VAL A 349 -8.04 -11.39 0.43
CA VAL A 349 -7.17 -12.40 -0.19
C VAL A 349 -7.93 -13.12 -1.29
N ALA A 350 -9.16 -13.56 -0.98
CA ALA A 350 -10.04 -14.17 -1.97
C ALA A 350 -10.38 -13.21 -3.13
N ALA A 351 -10.60 -11.92 -2.85
CA ALA A 351 -10.91 -10.95 -3.90
C ALA A 351 -9.75 -10.79 -4.91
N LEU A 352 -8.50 -10.73 -4.44
CA LEU A 352 -7.34 -10.69 -5.33
C LEU A 352 -7.14 -12.00 -6.09
N ARG A 353 -7.37 -13.15 -5.46
CA ARG A 353 -7.32 -14.46 -6.13
C ARG A 353 -8.32 -14.55 -7.27
N VAL A 354 -9.56 -14.10 -7.03
CA VAL A 354 -10.61 -14.04 -8.07
C VAL A 354 -10.22 -13.07 -9.19
N GLN A 355 -9.57 -11.95 -8.88
CA GLN A 355 -9.05 -11.05 -9.91
C GLN A 355 -7.94 -11.70 -10.74
N ALA A 356 -7.00 -12.42 -10.15
CA ALA A 356 -5.96 -13.11 -10.90
C ALA A 356 -6.57 -14.15 -11.86
N ASN A 357 -7.56 -14.92 -11.41
CA ASN A 357 -8.32 -15.80 -12.30
C ASN A 357 -9.10 -15.02 -13.39
N ARG A 358 -9.66 -13.85 -13.07
CA ARG A 358 -10.30 -12.98 -14.08
C ARG A 358 -9.30 -12.57 -15.17
N LEU A 359 -8.08 -12.19 -14.79
CA LEU A 359 -6.99 -11.86 -15.72
C LEU A 359 -6.59 -13.07 -16.57
N LYS A 360 -6.42 -14.24 -15.95
CA LYS A 360 -6.18 -15.53 -16.65
C LYS A 360 -7.23 -15.78 -17.73
N GLN A 361 -8.52 -15.60 -17.40
CA GLN A 361 -9.63 -15.80 -18.33
C GLN A 361 -9.66 -14.78 -19.48
N GLN A 362 -9.06 -13.61 -19.30
CA GLN A 362 -8.88 -12.62 -20.37
C GLN A 362 -7.61 -12.86 -21.22
N GLY A 363 -6.83 -13.91 -20.91
CA GLY A 363 -5.63 -14.29 -21.64
C GLY A 363 -4.43 -13.40 -21.37
N VAL A 364 -4.42 -12.68 -20.23
CA VAL A 364 -3.31 -11.85 -19.76
C VAL A 364 -2.66 -12.41 -18.51
#